data_AF-A0A8K0FVU8-F1
#
_entry.id   AF-A0A8K0FVU8-F1
#
_cell.length_a   1.000
_cell.length_b   1.000
_cell.length_c   1.000
_cell.angle_alpha   90.00
_cell.angle_beta   90.00
_cell.angle_gamma   90.00
#
_symmetry.space_group_name_H-M   'P 1'
#
loop_
_entity.id
_entity.type
_entity.pdbx_description
1 polymer ?
#
loop_
_entity_poly.entity_id
_entity_poly.type
_entity_poly.pdbx_seq_one_letter_code
_entity_poly.pdbx_strand_id
1 'polypeptide(L)'
;MPTIIKRSLKDNLSRANGFDDKSTVCANFERTDNENEKISFEKYLQLVKNPTTGGITTNIPDHWGSCVVRGIFTILLLAYFWYTIYMGPFAIMLTTLAIQVKCFAEIIDIVHKSYPINELPLFRLTSWYFLVAANYFCYGETLADYFNVFIGKIYVLRLLVNYHRFVSFCMYFVGIMWFVLSLRSKYDMHQFSLLAYTHIALLLIVVQSYMIVKNIFQGLIWLAVPVTLVVCNDITAYIFGKTFGKTPLIRVSPKKTWEGFIGAAVSTVIYGIVASYIMCHYSYFTCPVEYVEEMGKIEMNNNCETTSTFELKNYTISLNILELFYATASFLIYPFIFHSIVLSVFSSVIAPFGGFFASGFKRAFKIKDFGETIPGHGGILDRFDCQFFMATFVNVYITSFIKNATPEKIFNKVLYLEPDQQLQFFNMLKESLKDKL
;
A
#
# COMPACT_ATOMS: atom_id res chain seq x y z
N MET A 1 -16.34 59.46 -3.89
CA MET A 1 -16.08 58.07 -4.31
C MET A 1 -16.18 57.04 -3.15
N PRO A 2 -17.25 57.04 -2.31
CA PRO A 2 -17.56 55.87 -1.46
C PRO A 2 -19.06 55.50 -1.44
N THR A 3 -19.72 55.40 -2.60
CA THR A 3 -21.18 55.16 -2.67
C THR A 3 -21.60 53.88 -3.37
N ILE A 4 -20.69 53.14 -4.00
CA ILE A 4 -21.03 51.90 -4.75
C ILE A 4 -20.88 50.64 -3.89
N ILE A 5 -20.05 50.66 -2.83
CA ILE A 5 -19.84 49.49 -1.96
C ILE A 5 -20.94 49.35 -0.88
N LYS A 6 -21.66 50.42 -0.53
CA LYS A 6 -22.76 50.36 0.47
C LYS A 6 -24.06 49.75 -0.05
N ARG A 7 -24.26 49.62 -1.36
CA ARG A 7 -25.49 49.01 -1.94
C ARG A 7 -25.41 47.48 -1.99
N SER A 8 -24.24 46.91 -2.30
CA SER A 8 -24.08 45.45 -2.41
C SER A 8 -24.10 44.69 -1.07
N LEU A 9 -23.88 45.37 0.06
CA LEU A 9 -23.92 44.78 1.39
C LEU A 9 -25.31 44.81 2.04
N LYS A 10 -26.21 45.70 1.59
CA LYS A 10 -27.57 45.80 2.13
C LYS A 10 -28.53 44.79 1.48
N ASP A 11 -28.26 44.39 0.23
CA ASP A 11 -29.08 43.41 -0.50
C ASP A 11 -28.76 41.95 -0.14
N ASN A 12 -27.60 41.68 0.48
CA ASN A 12 -27.23 40.33 0.95
C ASN A 12 -27.58 40.07 2.43
N LEU A 13 -27.85 41.12 3.22
CA LEU A 13 -28.23 40.99 4.63
C LEU A 13 -29.75 40.91 4.86
N SER A 14 -30.58 41.26 3.86
CA SER A 14 -32.04 41.08 3.89
C SER A 14 -32.49 39.68 3.45
N ARG A 15 -31.60 38.82 2.94
CA ARG A 15 -31.90 37.43 2.56
C ARG A 15 -31.50 36.37 3.60
N ALA A 16 -30.88 36.77 4.71
CA ALA A 16 -30.34 35.86 5.71
C ALA A 16 -31.19 35.77 7.01
N ASN A 17 -32.33 36.45 7.09
CA ASN A 17 -33.22 36.38 8.24
C ASN A 17 -34.55 35.74 7.84
N GLY A 18 -34.64 34.43 8.08
CA GLY A 18 -35.88 33.69 7.99
C GLY A 18 -35.62 32.29 7.47
N PHE A 19 -35.20 31.38 8.34
CA PHE A 19 -35.63 29.97 8.31
C PHE A 19 -35.11 29.29 9.58
N ASP A 20 -35.94 29.36 10.62
CA ASP A 20 -35.88 28.43 11.74
C ASP A 20 -37.19 27.61 11.73
N ASP A 21 -37.01 26.30 11.89
CA ASP A 21 -37.97 25.24 12.18
C ASP A 21 -38.92 24.68 11.09
N LYS A 22 -38.62 23.40 10.78
CA LYS A 22 -39.50 22.24 10.50
C LYS A 22 -40.49 22.21 9.33
N SER A 23 -40.36 21.07 8.64
CA SER A 23 -41.36 20.33 7.87
C SER A 23 -41.74 20.91 6.51
N THR A 24 -41.81 20.01 5.51
CA THR A 24 -42.44 20.22 4.20
C THR A 24 -41.57 20.80 3.08
N VAL A 25 -40.47 20.12 2.70
CA VAL A 25 -40.05 20.04 1.28
C VAL A 25 -39.44 18.66 1.01
N CYS A 26 -40.29 17.63 1.13
CA CYS A 26 -40.11 16.33 0.48
C CYS A 26 -41.23 16.22 -0.55
N ALA A 27 -41.09 16.90 -1.69
CA ALA A 27 -41.88 16.66 -2.88
C ALA A 27 -41.19 17.40 -4.04
N ASN A 28 -41.07 16.71 -5.17
CA ASN A 28 -40.62 17.22 -6.48
C ASN A 28 -39.11 17.17 -6.73
N PHE A 29 -38.59 15.96 -6.89
CA PHE A 29 -37.65 15.69 -7.97
C PHE A 29 -38.16 14.47 -8.74
N GLU A 30 -38.85 14.75 -9.85
CA GLU A 30 -39.40 13.73 -10.74
C GLU A 30 -38.27 12.90 -11.34
N ARG A 31 -38.47 11.60 -11.15
CA ARG A 31 -37.62 10.48 -11.51
C ARG A 31 -37.97 10.08 -12.94
N THR A 32 -37.13 10.44 -13.91
CA THR A 32 -37.13 9.76 -15.22
C THR A 32 -36.23 8.53 -15.11
N ASP A 33 -36.70 7.52 -14.39
CA ASP A 33 -36.13 6.18 -14.42
C ASP A 33 -36.63 5.47 -15.68
N ASN A 34 -35.72 5.13 -16.60
CA ASN A 34 -36.03 4.25 -17.72
C ASN A 34 -36.41 2.85 -17.21
N GLU A 35 -37.71 2.52 -17.25
CA GLU A 35 -38.26 1.21 -16.83
C GLU A 35 -37.62 0.02 -17.58
N ASN A 36 -37.11 0.23 -18.81
CA ASN A 36 -36.51 -0.82 -19.63
C ASN A 36 -35.19 -1.39 -19.10
N GLU A 37 -34.40 -0.61 -18.35
CA GLU A 37 -33.10 -1.06 -17.82
C GLU A 37 -33.26 -1.87 -16.52
N LYS A 38 -34.27 -1.52 -15.72
CA LYS A 38 -34.69 -2.24 -14.51
C LYS A 38 -35.19 -3.66 -14.83
N ILE A 39 -35.95 -3.80 -15.92
CA ILE A 39 -36.46 -5.08 -16.41
C ILE A 39 -35.31 -6.01 -16.84
N SER A 40 -34.26 -5.47 -17.45
CA SER A 40 -33.08 -6.25 -17.87
C SER A 40 -32.27 -6.78 -16.67
N PHE A 41 -32.09 -5.94 -15.63
CA PHE A 41 -31.34 -6.30 -14.44
C PHE A 41 -32.10 -7.30 -13.54
N GLU A 42 -33.43 -7.17 -13.40
CA GLU A 42 -34.24 -8.19 -12.72
C GLU A 42 -34.22 -9.54 -13.45
N LYS A 43 -34.23 -9.52 -14.79
CA LYS A 43 -34.11 -10.75 -15.60
C LYS A 43 -32.73 -11.40 -15.46
N TYR A 44 -31.67 -10.61 -15.31
CA TYR A 44 -30.32 -11.09 -15.03
C TYR A 44 -30.20 -11.68 -13.61
N LEU A 45 -30.83 -11.05 -12.61
CA LEU A 45 -30.93 -11.56 -11.24
C LEU A 45 -31.74 -12.86 -11.15
N GLN A 46 -32.77 -13.03 -11.98
CA GLN A 46 -33.52 -14.29 -12.09
C GLN A 46 -32.70 -15.41 -12.75
N LEU A 47 -31.84 -15.08 -13.73
CA LEU A 47 -30.93 -16.04 -14.37
C LEU A 47 -29.81 -16.50 -13.41
N VAL A 48 -29.30 -15.62 -12.55
CA VAL A 48 -28.29 -15.98 -11.53
C VAL A 48 -28.91 -16.77 -10.37
N LYS A 49 -30.21 -16.58 -10.07
CA LYS A 49 -30.92 -17.34 -9.02
C LYS A 49 -31.34 -18.75 -9.42
N ASN A 50 -31.41 -19.06 -10.72
CA ASN A 50 -31.78 -20.39 -11.20
C ASN A 50 -30.60 -21.05 -11.95
N PRO A 51 -29.69 -21.77 -11.26
CA PRO A 51 -28.76 -22.63 -11.96
C PRO A 51 -29.55 -23.84 -12.47
N THR A 52 -29.82 -23.86 -13.78
CA THR A 52 -30.19 -25.08 -14.51
C THR A 52 -28.95 -25.95 -14.68
N THR A 53 -28.49 -26.50 -13.57
CA THR A 53 -27.63 -27.68 -13.53
C THR A 53 -28.11 -28.52 -12.36
N GLY A 54 -28.86 -29.57 -12.68
CA GLY A 54 -29.20 -30.61 -11.72
C GLY A 54 -27.91 -31.18 -11.13
N GLY A 55 -27.78 -31.11 -9.81
CA GLY A 55 -26.63 -31.64 -9.09
C GLY A 55 -26.36 -30.92 -7.77
N ILE A 56 -27.12 -31.28 -6.73
CA ILE A 56 -26.73 -31.23 -5.31
C ILE A 56 -26.20 -29.88 -4.80
N THR A 57 -27.06 -28.87 -4.63
CA THR A 57 -26.89 -27.89 -3.54
C THR A 57 -28.24 -27.50 -2.96
N THR A 58 -28.54 -28.06 -1.81
CA THR A 58 -29.71 -27.80 -0.98
C THR A 58 -29.75 -26.35 -0.48
N ASN A 59 -30.96 -25.77 -0.49
CA ASN A 59 -31.41 -24.59 0.27
C ASN A 59 -30.48 -24.13 1.42
N ILE A 60 -29.63 -23.14 1.15
CA ILE A 60 -28.90 -22.41 2.20
C ILE A 60 -29.60 -21.05 2.37
N PRO A 61 -30.00 -20.63 3.59
CA PRO A 61 -30.58 -19.30 3.82
C PRO A 61 -29.61 -18.19 3.37
N ASP A 62 -30.10 -17.08 2.80
CA ASP A 62 -29.28 -16.00 2.21
C ASP A 62 -28.16 -15.47 3.14
N HIS A 63 -28.36 -15.49 4.46
CA HIS A 63 -27.36 -15.11 5.46
C HIS A 63 -26.19 -16.10 5.56
N TRP A 64 -26.45 -17.40 5.41
CA TRP A 64 -25.43 -18.45 5.44
C TRP A 64 -24.68 -18.55 4.12
N GLY A 65 -25.33 -18.29 2.98
CA GLY A 65 -24.68 -18.25 1.67
C GLY A 65 -23.56 -17.18 1.61
N SER A 66 -23.84 -15.97 2.09
CA SER A 66 -22.84 -14.89 2.16
C SER A 66 -21.68 -15.20 3.11
N CYS A 67 -21.93 -15.92 4.20
CA CYS A 67 -20.88 -16.34 5.14
C CYS A 67 -19.98 -17.42 4.53
N VAL A 68 -20.57 -18.39 3.83
CA VAL A 68 -19.85 -19.49 3.15
C VAL A 68 -18.98 -18.94 2.01
N VAL A 69 -19.52 -18.06 1.16
CA VAL A 69 -18.73 -17.41 0.10
C VAL A 69 -17.53 -16.67 0.70
N ARG A 70 -17.74 -15.90 1.78
CA ARG A 70 -16.65 -15.21 2.47
C ARG A 70 -15.63 -16.18 3.09
N GLY A 71 -16.07 -17.31 3.62
CA GLY A 71 -15.18 -18.35 4.14
C GLY A 71 -14.28 -18.92 3.04
N ILE A 72 -14.87 -19.32 1.92
CA ILE A 72 -14.17 -19.92 0.78
C ILE A 72 -13.12 -18.94 0.22
N PHE A 73 -13.51 -17.70 -0.08
CA PHE A 73 -12.57 -16.71 -0.61
C PHE A 73 -11.47 -16.35 0.40
N THR A 74 -11.72 -16.40 1.70
CA THR A 74 -10.68 -16.19 2.71
C THR A 74 -9.63 -17.32 2.67
N ILE A 75 -10.06 -18.58 2.56
CA ILE A 75 -9.15 -19.72 2.42
C ILE A 75 -8.35 -19.62 1.11
N LEU A 76 -9.01 -19.26 0.00
CA LEU A 76 -8.35 -19.08 -1.30
C LEU A 76 -7.31 -17.96 -1.26
N LEU A 77 -7.63 -16.81 -0.63
CA LEU A 77 -6.69 -15.69 -0.49
C LEU A 77 -5.48 -16.07 0.38
N LEU A 78 -5.70 -16.80 1.49
CA LEU A 78 -4.61 -17.30 2.32
C LEU A 78 -3.74 -18.31 1.56
N ALA A 79 -4.34 -19.25 0.84
CA ALA A 79 -3.63 -20.22 0.01
C ALA A 79 -2.80 -19.51 -1.08
N TYR A 80 -3.38 -18.50 -1.73
CA TYR A 80 -2.69 -17.68 -2.71
C TYR A 80 -1.50 -16.91 -2.12
N PHE A 81 -1.65 -16.36 -0.91
CA PHE A 81 -0.57 -15.67 -0.21
C PHE A 81 0.60 -16.61 0.09
N TRP A 82 0.32 -17.79 0.66
CA TRP A 82 1.35 -18.80 0.94
C TRP A 82 2.01 -19.32 -0.34
N TYR A 83 1.22 -19.56 -1.39
CA TYR A 83 1.74 -19.95 -2.70
C TYR A 83 2.66 -18.89 -3.31
N THR A 84 2.29 -17.62 -3.19
CA THR A 84 3.12 -16.50 -3.69
C THR A 84 4.43 -16.40 -2.91
N ILE A 85 4.38 -16.57 -1.57
CA ILE A 85 5.59 -16.64 -0.75
C ILE A 85 6.47 -17.81 -1.16
N TYR A 86 5.89 -18.98 -1.42
CA TYR A 86 6.63 -20.18 -1.83
C TYR A 86 7.33 -20.02 -3.19
N MET A 87 6.68 -19.34 -4.14
CA MET A 87 7.27 -19.08 -5.48
C MET A 87 8.41 -18.04 -5.46
N GLY A 88 8.70 -17.45 -4.31
CA GLY A 88 9.87 -16.58 -4.11
C GLY A 88 9.63 -15.11 -4.45
N PRO A 89 10.70 -14.28 -4.36
CA PRO A 89 10.60 -12.81 -4.38
C PRO A 89 10.07 -12.26 -5.70
N PHE A 90 10.42 -12.89 -6.83
CA PHE A 90 9.95 -12.47 -8.15
C PHE A 90 8.44 -12.61 -8.30
N ALA A 91 7.87 -13.72 -7.82
CA ALA A 91 6.42 -13.92 -7.81
C ALA A 91 5.71 -12.88 -6.92
N ILE A 92 6.25 -12.60 -5.74
CA ILE A 92 5.71 -11.57 -4.84
C ILE A 92 5.77 -10.18 -5.49
N MET A 93 6.85 -9.86 -6.21
CA MET A 93 6.97 -8.61 -6.95
C MET A 93 5.91 -8.49 -8.04
N LEU A 94 5.70 -9.54 -8.86
CA LEU A 94 4.65 -9.56 -9.88
C LEU A 94 3.25 -9.44 -9.27
N THR A 95 2.98 -10.15 -8.17
CA THR A 95 1.72 -10.04 -7.43
C THR A 95 1.51 -8.62 -6.90
N THR A 96 2.56 -7.98 -6.38
CA THR A 96 2.51 -6.58 -5.90
C THR A 96 2.18 -5.62 -7.03
N LEU A 97 2.80 -5.77 -8.20
CA LEU A 97 2.49 -4.98 -9.40
C LEU A 97 1.06 -5.22 -9.90
N ALA A 98 0.58 -6.46 -9.85
CA ALA A 98 -0.79 -6.80 -10.24
C ALA A 98 -1.83 -6.16 -9.29
N ILE A 99 -1.60 -6.23 -7.98
CA ILE A 99 -2.43 -5.57 -6.96
C ILE A 99 -2.42 -4.06 -7.17
N GLN A 100 -1.24 -3.46 -7.40
CA GLN A 100 -1.10 -2.03 -7.68
C GLN A 100 -1.94 -1.59 -8.88
N VAL A 101 -1.83 -2.30 -10.01
CA VAL A 101 -2.61 -2.03 -11.23
C VAL A 101 -4.11 -2.11 -10.95
N LYS A 102 -4.56 -3.11 -10.18
CA LYS A 102 -5.97 -3.27 -9.83
C LYS A 102 -6.48 -2.19 -8.88
N CYS A 103 -5.73 -1.85 -7.83
CA CYS A 103 -6.06 -0.74 -6.93
C CYS A 103 -6.17 0.59 -7.69
N PHE A 104 -5.25 0.84 -8.63
CA PHE A 104 -5.27 2.05 -9.45
C PHE A 104 -6.52 2.06 -10.35
N ALA A 105 -6.84 0.95 -11.00
CA ALA A 105 -8.05 0.83 -11.80
C ALA A 105 -9.33 1.11 -10.98
N GLU A 106 -9.44 0.56 -9.77
CA GLU A 106 -10.60 0.79 -8.88
C GLU A 106 -10.78 2.29 -8.55
N ILE A 107 -9.70 3.00 -8.18
CA ILE A 107 -9.77 4.44 -7.92
C ILE A 107 -10.19 5.20 -9.19
N ILE A 108 -9.51 4.94 -10.31
CA ILE A 108 -9.76 5.66 -11.55
C ILE A 108 -11.20 5.43 -12.04
N ASP A 109 -11.75 4.22 -11.91
CA ASP A 109 -13.12 3.92 -12.30
C ASP A 109 -14.16 4.66 -11.44
N ILE A 110 -13.93 4.79 -10.12
CA ILE A 110 -14.80 5.58 -9.24
C ILE A 110 -14.81 7.05 -9.66
N VAL A 111 -13.63 7.62 -9.89
CA VAL A 111 -13.52 9.03 -10.23
C VAL A 111 -14.18 9.28 -11.60
N HIS A 112 -13.97 8.40 -12.58
CA HIS A 112 -14.65 8.51 -13.88
C HIS A 112 -16.18 8.42 -13.77
N LYS A 113 -16.70 7.49 -12.97
CA LYS A 113 -18.15 7.39 -12.73
C LYS A 113 -18.74 8.63 -12.08
N SER A 114 -17.94 9.34 -11.28
CA SER A 114 -18.36 10.57 -10.58
C SER A 114 -18.39 11.80 -11.49
N TYR A 115 -17.69 11.74 -12.63
CA TYR A 115 -17.65 12.79 -13.64
C TYR A 115 -18.04 12.22 -15.03
N PRO A 116 -19.32 11.84 -15.22
CA PRO A 116 -19.76 11.19 -16.45
C PRO A 116 -19.73 12.18 -17.62
N ILE A 117 -18.69 12.08 -18.46
CA ILE A 117 -18.65 12.72 -19.77
C ILE A 117 -18.47 11.60 -20.79
N ASN A 118 -19.57 11.18 -21.41
CA ASN A 118 -19.59 10.10 -22.42
C ASN A 118 -18.77 10.42 -23.70
N GLU A 119 -18.13 11.59 -23.78
CA GLU A 119 -17.39 12.08 -24.95
C GLU A 119 -15.86 12.12 -24.78
N LEU A 120 -15.28 11.66 -23.66
CA LEU A 120 -13.84 11.76 -23.38
C LEU A 120 -13.16 10.39 -23.11
N PRO A 121 -13.22 9.40 -24.04
CA PRO A 121 -12.54 8.10 -23.86
C PRO A 121 -11.01 8.24 -23.77
N LEU A 122 -10.45 9.29 -24.36
CA LEU A 122 -9.01 9.57 -24.37
C LEU A 122 -8.45 9.77 -22.96
N PHE A 123 -9.27 10.20 -22.00
CA PHE A 123 -8.79 10.46 -20.66
C PHE A 123 -8.37 9.17 -19.93
N ARG A 124 -9.11 8.07 -20.08
CA ARG A 124 -8.72 6.78 -19.50
C ARG A 124 -7.33 6.39 -19.98
N LEU A 125 -7.08 6.55 -21.28
CA LEU A 125 -5.78 6.29 -21.88
C LEU A 125 -4.69 7.17 -21.26
N THR A 126 -4.96 8.45 -21.00
CA THR A 126 -4.04 9.36 -20.32
C THR A 126 -3.70 8.89 -18.89
N SER A 127 -4.68 8.43 -18.10
CA SER A 127 -4.40 7.88 -16.76
C SER A 127 -3.52 6.63 -16.82
N TRP A 128 -3.80 5.71 -17.75
CA TRP A 128 -2.99 4.51 -17.96
C TRP A 128 -1.58 4.83 -18.45
N TYR A 129 -1.42 5.86 -19.29
CA TYR A 129 -0.13 6.35 -19.73
C TYR A 129 0.71 6.84 -18.54
N PHE A 130 0.14 7.68 -17.67
CA PHE A 130 0.85 8.14 -16.48
C PHE A 130 1.18 7.01 -15.50
N LEU A 131 0.33 5.96 -15.42
CA LEU A 131 0.66 4.76 -14.65
C LEU A 131 1.92 4.07 -15.21
N VAL A 132 2.02 3.88 -16.53
CA VAL A 132 3.21 3.29 -17.15
C VAL A 132 4.44 4.16 -16.93
N ALA A 133 4.33 5.47 -17.13
CA ALA A 133 5.43 6.42 -16.91
C ALA A 133 5.92 6.42 -15.45
N ALA A 134 4.99 6.41 -14.48
CA ALA A 134 5.32 6.36 -13.06
C ALA A 134 5.96 5.02 -12.66
N ASN A 135 5.47 3.90 -13.20
CA ASN A 135 6.07 2.59 -12.97
C ASN A 135 7.49 2.52 -13.54
N TYR A 136 7.69 3.01 -14.76
CA TYR A 136 9.02 3.11 -15.35
C TYR A 136 9.93 3.89 -14.42
N PHE A 137 9.56 5.13 -14.05
CA PHE A 137 10.36 5.99 -13.17
C PHE A 137 10.72 5.33 -11.83
N CYS A 138 9.74 4.75 -11.12
CA CYS A 138 9.97 4.18 -9.79
C CYS A 138 10.73 2.85 -9.84
N TYR A 139 10.34 1.92 -10.71
CA TYR A 139 10.92 0.57 -10.74
C TYR A 139 12.20 0.47 -11.58
N GLY A 140 12.41 1.37 -12.54
CA GLY A 140 13.51 1.30 -13.51
C GLY A 140 14.89 1.20 -12.86
N GLU A 141 15.22 2.10 -11.92
CA GLU A 141 16.54 2.08 -11.25
C GLU A 141 16.71 0.83 -10.36
N THR A 142 15.68 0.46 -9.60
CA THR A 142 15.77 -0.70 -8.71
C THR A 142 15.90 -1.99 -9.50
N LEU A 143 15.09 -2.19 -10.55
CA LEU A 143 15.22 -3.36 -11.41
C LEU A 143 16.56 -3.36 -12.16
N ALA A 144 17.08 -2.19 -12.54
CA ALA A 144 18.40 -2.08 -13.15
C ALA A 144 19.51 -2.60 -12.24
N ASP A 145 19.50 -2.21 -10.96
CA ASP A 145 20.51 -2.65 -9.99
C ASP A 145 20.48 -4.17 -9.79
N TYR A 146 19.29 -4.78 -9.72
CA TYR A 146 19.15 -6.22 -9.46
C TYR A 146 19.32 -7.09 -10.71
N PHE A 147 19.00 -6.58 -11.91
CA PHE A 147 19.04 -7.33 -13.17
C PHE A 147 20.15 -6.86 -14.12
N ASN A 148 21.17 -6.16 -13.61
CA ASN A 148 22.20 -5.51 -14.42
C ASN A 148 22.87 -6.49 -15.43
N VAL A 149 23.13 -7.73 -15.02
CA VAL A 149 23.72 -8.77 -15.88
C VAL A 149 22.82 -9.11 -17.08
N PHE A 150 21.52 -9.25 -16.86
CA PHE A 150 20.55 -9.52 -17.92
C PHE A 150 20.38 -8.31 -18.85
N ILE A 151 20.28 -7.12 -18.25
CA ILE A 151 20.13 -5.84 -18.96
C ILE A 151 21.34 -5.55 -19.84
N GLY A 152 22.54 -5.88 -19.36
CA GLY A 152 23.78 -5.76 -20.10
C GLY A 152 23.78 -6.55 -21.42
N LYS A 153 23.02 -7.64 -21.54
CA LYS A 153 22.98 -8.46 -22.76
C LYS A 153 22.17 -7.83 -23.90
N ILE A 154 21.22 -6.94 -23.61
CA ILE A 154 20.31 -6.35 -24.60
C ILE A 154 20.62 -4.86 -24.77
N TYR A 155 21.10 -4.47 -25.96
CA TYR A 155 21.52 -3.10 -26.26
C TYR A 155 20.44 -2.05 -25.97
N VAL A 156 19.19 -2.29 -26.41
CA VAL A 156 18.06 -1.37 -26.21
C VAL A 156 17.76 -1.16 -24.71
N LEU A 157 17.81 -2.25 -23.93
CA LEU A 157 17.51 -2.19 -22.50
C LEU A 157 18.61 -1.46 -21.73
N ARG A 158 19.87 -1.67 -22.11
CA ARG A 158 21.03 -0.91 -21.59
C ARG A 158 20.88 0.59 -21.85
N LEU A 159 20.45 0.98 -23.05
CA LEU A 159 20.21 2.39 -23.37
C LEU A 159 19.12 3.00 -22.48
N LEU A 160 17.98 2.31 -22.33
CA LEU A 160 16.87 2.75 -21.51
C LEU A 160 17.27 2.95 -20.04
N VAL A 161 18.07 2.04 -19.50
CA VAL A 161 18.55 2.09 -18.11
C VAL A 161 19.59 3.19 -17.91
N ASN A 162 20.58 3.31 -18.81
CA ASN A 162 21.61 4.34 -18.70
C ASN A 162 21.02 5.76 -18.74
N TYR A 163 20.01 5.98 -19.57
CA TYR A 163 19.30 7.26 -19.69
C TYR A 163 17.96 7.27 -18.94
N HIS A 164 17.78 6.40 -17.95
CA HIS A 164 16.51 6.17 -17.25
C HIS A 164 15.81 7.46 -16.80
N ARG A 165 16.55 8.35 -16.13
CA ARG A 165 16.01 9.61 -15.60
C ARG A 165 15.54 10.54 -16.71
N PHE A 166 16.32 10.65 -17.80
CA PHE A 166 15.98 11.48 -18.94
C PHE A 166 14.78 10.93 -19.70
N VAL A 167 14.75 9.62 -19.96
CA VAL A 167 13.61 8.95 -20.60
C VAL A 167 12.35 9.11 -19.75
N SER A 168 12.44 8.94 -18.43
CA SER A 168 11.32 9.15 -17.50
C SER A 168 10.79 10.59 -17.56
N PHE A 169 11.68 11.57 -17.58
CA PHE A 169 11.34 12.98 -17.74
C PHE A 169 10.60 13.22 -19.07
N CYS A 170 11.12 12.71 -20.19
CA CYS A 170 10.49 12.81 -21.50
C CYS A 170 9.10 12.14 -21.52
N MET A 171 8.96 10.93 -20.96
CA MET A 171 7.67 10.25 -20.86
C MET A 171 6.66 11.08 -20.08
N TYR A 172 7.04 11.65 -18.93
CA TYR A 172 6.16 12.50 -18.14
C TYR A 172 5.72 13.75 -18.93
N PHE A 173 6.67 14.45 -19.56
CA PHE A 173 6.37 15.65 -20.36
C PHE A 173 5.48 15.35 -21.57
N VAL A 174 5.71 14.24 -22.27
CA VAL A 174 4.83 13.79 -23.38
C VAL A 174 3.41 13.55 -22.86
N GLY A 175 3.25 12.98 -21.67
CA GLY A 175 1.93 12.81 -21.04
C GLY A 175 1.23 14.13 -20.75
N ILE A 176 1.96 15.12 -20.24
CA ILE A 176 1.43 16.47 -20.00
C ILE A 176 1.08 17.16 -21.32
N MET A 177 1.92 17.08 -22.34
CA MET A 177 1.61 17.63 -23.67
C MET A 177 0.37 16.98 -24.27
N TRP A 178 0.25 15.65 -24.19
CA TRP A 178 -0.94 14.93 -24.61
C TRP A 178 -2.17 15.43 -23.86
N PHE A 179 -2.11 15.52 -22.52
CA PHE A 179 -3.21 16.05 -21.72
C PHE A 179 -3.64 17.46 -22.18
N VAL A 180 -2.68 18.37 -22.36
CA VAL A 180 -2.95 19.76 -22.81
C VAL A 180 -3.61 19.77 -24.19
N LEU A 181 -3.12 18.97 -25.14
CA LEU A 181 -3.72 18.84 -26.48
C LEU A 181 -5.13 18.23 -26.44
N SER A 182 -5.45 17.47 -25.41
CA SER A 182 -6.77 16.87 -25.20
C SER A 182 -7.79 17.79 -24.53
N LEU A 183 -7.39 19.00 -24.12
CA LEU A 183 -8.26 19.94 -23.40
C LEU A 183 -9.43 20.40 -24.26
N ARG A 184 -10.64 20.38 -23.68
CA ARG A 184 -11.85 20.93 -24.28
C ARG A 184 -12.41 22.00 -23.36
N SER A 185 -12.60 23.22 -23.88
CA SER A 185 -13.02 24.40 -23.08
C SER A 185 -14.30 24.20 -22.27
N LYS A 186 -15.20 23.30 -22.68
CA LYS A 186 -16.45 23.00 -21.94
C LYS A 186 -16.23 22.16 -20.67
N TYR A 187 -15.11 21.44 -20.57
CA TYR A 187 -14.87 20.42 -19.55
C TYR A 187 -13.51 20.58 -18.85
N ASP A 188 -12.87 21.74 -18.96
CA ASP A 188 -11.54 22.03 -18.45
C ASP A 188 -11.39 21.71 -16.95
N MET A 189 -12.28 22.22 -16.09
CA MET A 189 -12.27 21.98 -14.64
C MET A 189 -12.36 20.48 -14.30
N HIS A 190 -13.14 19.73 -15.08
CA HIS A 190 -13.29 18.29 -14.89
C HIS A 190 -12.02 17.55 -15.32
N GLN A 191 -11.42 17.92 -16.46
CA GLN A 191 -10.18 17.35 -16.95
C GLN A 191 -9.02 17.60 -15.98
N PHE A 192 -8.90 18.82 -15.44
CA PHE A 192 -7.90 19.13 -14.41
C PHE A 192 -8.14 18.37 -13.11
N SER A 193 -9.40 18.25 -12.67
CA SER A 193 -9.75 17.47 -11.47
C SER A 193 -9.36 16.00 -11.63
N LEU A 194 -9.65 15.42 -12.78
CA LEU A 194 -9.36 14.01 -13.08
C LEU A 194 -7.85 13.76 -13.24
N LEU A 195 -7.10 14.74 -13.79
CA LEU A 195 -5.64 14.72 -13.80
C LEU A 195 -5.08 14.76 -12.37
N ALA A 196 -5.63 15.62 -11.51
CA ALA A 196 -5.22 15.71 -10.10
C ALA A 196 -5.48 14.38 -9.35
N TYR A 197 -6.66 13.78 -9.52
CA TYR A 197 -6.96 12.46 -8.95
C TYR A 197 -6.03 11.37 -9.46
N THR A 198 -5.69 11.39 -10.75
CA THR A 198 -4.70 10.46 -11.33
C THR A 198 -3.35 10.62 -10.60
N HIS A 199 -2.84 11.84 -10.44
CA HIS A 199 -1.55 12.07 -9.77
C HIS A 199 -1.57 11.71 -8.29
N ILE A 200 -2.66 11.99 -7.58
CA ILE A 200 -2.85 11.54 -6.19
C ILE A 200 -2.85 10.01 -6.10
N ALA A 201 -3.56 9.33 -7.01
CA ALA A 201 -3.58 7.87 -7.05
C ALA A 201 -2.20 7.27 -7.37
N LEU A 202 -1.43 7.90 -8.26
CA LEU A 202 -0.05 7.48 -8.54
C LEU A 202 0.84 7.63 -7.31
N LEU A 203 0.76 8.77 -6.63
CA LEU A 203 1.49 9.03 -5.39
C LEU A 203 1.14 8.00 -4.31
N LEU A 204 -0.15 7.71 -4.13
CA LEU A 204 -0.62 6.82 -3.05
C LEU A 204 -0.43 5.34 -3.35
N ILE A 205 -0.47 4.91 -4.61
CA ILE A 205 -0.42 3.47 -4.96
C ILE A 205 0.95 3.09 -5.54
N VAL A 206 1.46 3.83 -6.54
CA VAL A 206 2.70 3.46 -7.23
C VAL A 206 3.91 3.62 -6.31
N VAL A 207 4.04 4.75 -5.62
CA VAL A 207 5.17 4.98 -4.71
C VAL A 207 5.17 3.95 -3.58
N GLN A 208 3.99 3.57 -3.08
CA GLN A 208 3.89 2.58 -2.02
C GLN A 208 4.24 1.17 -2.49
N SER A 209 3.73 0.76 -3.65
CA SER A 209 4.10 -0.51 -4.26
C SER A 209 5.61 -0.62 -4.54
N TYR A 210 6.24 0.48 -4.98
CA TYR A 210 7.68 0.56 -5.15
C TYR A 210 8.43 0.35 -3.83
N MET A 211 7.98 0.98 -2.75
CA MET A 211 8.54 0.77 -1.41
C MET A 211 8.37 -0.67 -0.91
N ILE A 212 7.22 -1.31 -1.18
CA ILE A 212 7.00 -2.74 -0.88
C ILE A 212 8.07 -3.60 -1.57
N VAL A 213 8.31 -3.36 -2.86
CA VAL A 213 9.31 -4.11 -3.62
C VAL A 213 10.73 -3.89 -3.09
N LYS A 214 11.08 -2.66 -2.70
CA LYS A 214 12.35 -2.41 -2.00
C LYS A 214 12.48 -3.16 -0.68
N ASN A 215 11.40 -3.29 0.08
CA ASN A 215 11.39 -4.03 1.34
C ASN A 215 11.62 -5.53 1.09
N ILE A 216 10.96 -6.10 0.08
CA ILE A 216 11.13 -7.50 -0.34
C ILE A 216 12.60 -7.82 -0.62
N PHE A 217 13.29 -6.95 -1.36
CA PHE A 217 14.70 -7.16 -1.69
C PHE A 217 15.66 -7.09 -0.48
N GLN A 218 15.23 -6.54 0.66
CA GLN A 218 16.03 -6.56 1.90
C GLN A 218 15.84 -7.83 2.73
N GLY A 219 14.96 -8.73 2.29
CA GLY A 219 14.59 -9.96 2.99
C GLY A 219 13.08 -10.06 3.18
N LEU A 220 12.52 -11.26 3.01
CA LEU A 220 11.06 -11.46 3.07
C LEU A 220 10.47 -11.15 4.43
N ILE A 221 11.26 -11.20 5.51
CA ILE A 221 10.82 -10.84 6.85
C ILE A 221 10.31 -9.40 6.92
N TRP A 222 10.88 -8.50 6.12
CA TRP A 222 10.47 -7.09 6.01
C TRP A 222 9.16 -6.88 5.25
N LEU A 223 8.65 -7.92 4.58
CA LEU A 223 7.29 -7.93 4.03
C LEU A 223 6.35 -8.69 4.96
N ALA A 224 6.72 -9.92 5.32
CA ALA A 224 5.82 -10.88 5.91
C ALA A 224 5.41 -10.50 7.34
N VAL A 225 6.36 -10.05 8.19
CA VAL A 225 6.04 -9.60 9.56
C VAL A 225 5.10 -8.38 9.54
N PRO A 226 5.40 -7.28 8.83
CA PRO A 226 4.48 -6.15 8.72
C PRO A 226 3.08 -6.51 8.20
N VAL A 227 3.00 -7.34 7.15
CA VAL A 227 1.71 -7.74 6.58
C VAL A 227 0.88 -8.52 7.59
N THR A 228 1.48 -9.49 8.29
CA THR A 228 0.76 -10.30 9.29
C THR A 228 0.42 -9.48 10.54
N LEU A 229 1.21 -8.48 10.92
CA LEU A 229 0.88 -7.55 12.00
C LEU A 229 -0.40 -6.76 11.71
N VAL A 230 -0.54 -6.21 10.51
CA VAL A 230 -1.76 -5.47 10.12
C VAL A 230 -2.97 -6.42 10.11
N VAL A 231 -2.82 -7.63 9.57
CA VAL A 231 -3.89 -8.63 9.56
C VAL A 231 -4.29 -9.04 10.98
N CYS A 232 -3.31 -9.29 11.86
CA CYS A 232 -3.54 -9.61 13.26
C CYS A 232 -4.27 -8.46 13.98
N ASN A 233 -3.83 -7.22 13.74
CA ASN A 233 -4.45 -6.03 14.31
C ASN A 233 -5.92 -5.89 13.90
N ASP A 234 -6.25 -6.07 12.62
CA ASP A 234 -7.64 -5.96 12.15
C ASP A 234 -8.54 -7.06 12.72
N ILE A 235 -8.04 -8.30 12.82
CA ILE A 235 -8.78 -9.43 13.39
C ILE A 235 -9.03 -9.20 14.88
N THR A 236 -7.99 -8.84 15.63
CA THR A 236 -8.09 -8.63 17.08
C THR A 236 -8.92 -7.40 17.41
N ALA A 237 -8.80 -6.31 16.63
CA ALA A 237 -9.67 -5.14 16.76
C ALA A 237 -11.15 -5.48 16.56
N TYR A 238 -11.47 -6.36 15.61
CA TYR A 238 -12.82 -6.85 15.41
C TYR A 238 -13.30 -7.71 16.59
N ILE A 239 -12.47 -8.63 17.09
CA ILE A 239 -12.83 -9.52 18.21
C ILE A 239 -13.10 -8.70 19.48
N PHE A 240 -12.12 -7.90 19.92
CA PHE A 240 -12.25 -7.06 21.12
C PHE A 240 -13.33 -5.98 20.95
N GLY A 241 -13.46 -5.42 19.75
CA GLY A 241 -14.50 -4.44 19.45
C GLY A 241 -15.90 -5.03 19.50
N LYS A 242 -16.08 -6.31 19.12
CA LYS A 242 -17.40 -6.97 19.19
C LYS A 242 -17.74 -7.45 20.61
N THR A 243 -16.75 -7.90 21.39
CA THR A 243 -16.97 -8.45 22.73
C THR A 243 -17.04 -7.38 23.82
N PHE A 244 -16.21 -6.33 23.73
CA PHE A 244 -16.09 -5.29 24.76
C PHE A 244 -16.39 -3.88 24.26
N GLY A 245 -16.60 -3.67 22.95
CA GLY A 245 -16.75 -2.35 22.37
C GLY A 245 -18.04 -1.65 22.80
N LYS A 246 -17.89 -0.47 23.39
CA LYS A 246 -19.00 0.41 23.80
C LYS A 246 -18.82 1.82 23.26
N THR A 247 -17.58 2.29 23.17
CA THR A 247 -17.28 3.68 22.80
C THR A 247 -16.76 3.77 21.36
N PRO A 248 -17.46 4.49 20.45
CA PRO A 248 -17.01 4.64 19.07
C PRO A 248 -15.75 5.51 18.99
N LEU A 249 -14.82 5.12 18.13
CA LEU A 249 -13.52 5.76 17.97
C LEU A 249 -13.60 7.03 17.10
N ILE A 250 -14.23 6.95 15.92
CA ILE A 250 -14.36 8.05 14.95
C ILE A 250 -15.76 8.04 14.31
N ARG A 251 -16.34 9.23 14.10
CA ARG A 251 -17.68 9.40 13.50
C ARG A 251 -17.79 8.86 12.07
N VAL A 252 -16.73 8.98 11.27
CA VAL A 252 -16.65 8.47 9.89
C VAL A 252 -16.76 6.93 9.84
N SER A 253 -16.40 6.23 10.93
CA SER A 253 -16.45 4.77 11.04
C SER A 253 -17.04 4.33 12.38
N PRO A 254 -18.37 4.39 12.55
CA PRO A 254 -19.04 4.20 13.84
C PRO A 254 -18.91 2.78 14.42
N LYS A 255 -18.51 1.80 13.60
CA LYS A 255 -18.31 0.40 14.03
C LYS A 255 -16.96 0.14 14.71
N LYS A 256 -15.99 1.07 14.60
CA LYS A 256 -14.67 0.93 15.23
C LYS A 256 -14.73 1.55 16.63
N THR A 257 -14.26 0.83 17.64
CA THR A 257 -14.36 1.21 19.05
C THR A 257 -12.99 1.40 19.70
N TRP A 258 -12.92 2.20 20.78
CA TRP A 258 -11.69 2.42 21.54
C TRP A 258 -11.21 1.14 22.23
N GLU A 259 -12.13 0.35 22.79
CA GLU A 259 -11.78 -0.89 23.47
C GLU A 259 -11.19 -1.92 22.50
N GLY A 260 -11.75 -1.98 21.28
CA GLY A 260 -11.21 -2.80 20.20
C GLY A 260 -9.80 -2.35 19.78
N PHE A 261 -9.59 -1.04 19.67
CA PHE A 261 -8.29 -0.47 19.30
C PHE A 261 -7.19 -0.77 20.34
N ILE A 262 -7.49 -0.61 21.63
CA ILE A 262 -6.54 -0.89 22.71
C ILE A 262 -6.24 -2.40 22.80
N GLY A 263 -7.27 -3.25 22.72
CA GLY A 263 -7.10 -4.70 22.74
C GLY A 263 -6.28 -5.22 21.55
N ALA A 264 -6.46 -4.61 20.37
CA ALA A 264 -5.67 -4.91 19.19
C ALA A 264 -4.20 -4.50 19.35
N ALA A 265 -3.93 -3.34 19.95
CA ALA A 265 -2.56 -2.88 20.19
C ALA A 265 -1.75 -3.86 21.05
N VAL A 266 -2.31 -4.29 22.19
CA VAL A 266 -1.66 -5.27 23.07
C VAL A 266 -1.46 -6.60 22.35
N SER A 267 -2.49 -7.10 21.67
CA SER A 267 -2.44 -8.39 20.97
C SER A 267 -1.43 -8.40 19.82
N THR A 268 -1.33 -7.29 19.07
CA THR A 268 -0.42 -7.15 17.93
C THR A 268 1.03 -7.13 18.37
N VAL A 269 1.36 -6.50 19.51
CA VAL A 269 2.73 -6.52 20.07
C VAL A 269 3.12 -7.93 20.50
N ILE A 270 2.23 -8.65 21.21
CA ILE A 270 2.49 -10.04 21.63
C ILE A 270 2.68 -10.93 20.39
N TYR A 271 1.78 -10.82 19.41
CA TYR A 271 1.88 -11.56 18.16
C TYR A 271 3.18 -11.24 17.42
N GLY A 272 3.58 -9.97 17.34
CA GLY A 272 4.83 -9.55 16.69
C GLY A 272 6.07 -10.17 17.32
N ILE A 273 6.15 -10.22 18.66
CA ILE A 273 7.28 -10.86 19.35
C ILE A 273 7.35 -12.36 19.00
N VAL A 274 6.21 -13.06 19.05
CA VAL A 274 6.16 -14.50 18.75
C VAL A 274 6.46 -14.79 17.28
N ALA A 275 5.80 -14.07 16.37
CA ALA A 275 5.97 -14.25 14.93
C ALA A 275 7.40 -13.95 14.49
N SER A 276 7.99 -12.84 14.97
CA SER A 276 9.36 -12.48 14.64
C SER A 276 10.37 -13.51 15.14
N TYR A 277 10.20 -14.04 16.36
CA TYR A 277 11.07 -15.09 16.90
C TYR A 277 11.04 -16.35 16.04
N ILE A 278 9.85 -16.79 15.61
CA ILE A 278 9.69 -17.98 14.76
C ILE A 278 10.30 -17.73 13.37
N MET A 279 10.03 -16.58 12.76
CA MET A 279 10.47 -16.28 11.40
C MET A 279 11.98 -16.04 11.29
N CYS A 280 12.61 -15.47 12.32
CA CYS A 280 14.07 -15.29 12.35
C CYS A 280 14.85 -16.62 12.36
N HIS A 281 14.22 -17.70 12.81
CA HIS A 281 14.84 -19.03 12.81
C HIS A 281 15.04 -19.61 11.40
N TYR A 282 14.24 -19.17 10.42
CA TYR A 282 14.30 -19.68 9.05
C TYR A 282 15.07 -18.71 8.14
N SER A 283 16.19 -19.17 7.57
CA SER A 283 17.03 -18.37 6.65
C SER A 283 16.27 -17.86 5.42
N TYR A 284 15.23 -18.60 4.99
CA TYR A 284 14.34 -18.19 3.91
C TYR A 284 13.73 -16.78 4.08
N PHE A 285 13.42 -16.38 5.32
CA PHE A 285 12.84 -15.06 5.58
C PHE A 285 13.88 -13.97 5.81
N THR A 286 15.06 -14.33 6.34
CA THR A 286 16.07 -13.36 6.79
C THR A 286 17.10 -13.04 5.73
N CYS A 287 17.37 -13.95 4.80
CA CYS A 287 18.35 -13.72 3.73
C CYS A 287 17.87 -12.64 2.75
N PRO A 288 18.74 -11.68 2.38
CA PRO A 288 18.43 -10.71 1.34
C PRO A 288 18.36 -11.41 -0.03
N VAL A 289 17.61 -10.80 -0.94
CA VAL A 289 17.48 -11.31 -2.32
C VAL A 289 18.77 -10.98 -3.07
N GLU A 290 19.47 -12.00 -3.55
CA GLU A 290 20.64 -11.87 -4.42
C GLU A 290 20.35 -12.47 -5.80
N TYR A 291 21.04 -11.96 -6.82
CA TYR A 291 20.96 -12.51 -8.17
C TYR A 291 22.06 -13.55 -8.34
N VAL A 292 21.70 -14.82 -8.61
CA VAL A 292 22.67 -15.90 -8.86
C VAL A 292 22.82 -16.09 -10.38
N GLU A 293 24.01 -15.78 -10.90
CA GLU A 293 24.31 -15.80 -12.34
C GLU A 293 24.14 -17.18 -13.00
N GLU A 294 24.40 -18.28 -12.27
CA GLU A 294 24.48 -19.63 -12.81
C GLU A 294 23.15 -20.20 -13.36
N MET A 295 22.01 -19.65 -12.92
CA MET A 295 20.67 -20.18 -13.27
C MET A 295 19.84 -19.20 -14.11
N GLY A 296 20.31 -17.98 -14.35
CA GLY A 296 19.52 -16.92 -15.00
C GLY A 296 18.20 -16.59 -14.28
N LYS A 297 18.10 -16.91 -12.99
CA LYS A 297 16.92 -16.74 -12.14
C LYS A 297 17.31 -16.00 -10.85
N ILE A 298 16.39 -15.17 -10.36
CA ILE A 298 16.48 -14.62 -9.00
C ILE A 298 16.00 -15.72 -8.05
N GLU A 299 16.94 -16.30 -7.32
CA GLU A 299 16.64 -17.28 -6.28
C GLU A 299 17.16 -16.76 -4.94
N MET A 300 16.46 -17.12 -3.87
CA MET A 300 16.94 -16.82 -2.51
C MET A 300 18.13 -17.73 -2.23
N ASN A 301 19.28 -17.14 -1.92
CA ASN A 301 20.38 -17.92 -1.38
C ASN A 301 20.04 -18.30 0.07
N ASN A 302 19.61 -19.53 0.29
CA ASN A 302 19.25 -20.04 1.62
C ASN A 302 20.47 -20.19 2.56
N ASN A 303 21.69 -20.08 2.02
CA ASN A 303 22.97 -20.20 2.73
C ASN A 303 23.69 -18.84 2.83
N CYS A 304 22.93 -17.75 3.06
CA CYS A 304 23.54 -16.45 3.29
C CYS A 304 24.13 -16.36 4.72
N GLU A 305 25.22 -15.61 4.88
CA GLU A 305 25.64 -15.15 6.21
C GLU A 305 24.61 -14.11 6.69
N THR A 306 23.89 -14.44 7.76
CA THR A 306 22.83 -13.57 8.26
C THR A 306 23.44 -12.33 8.90
N THR A 307 22.90 -11.15 8.57
CA THR A 307 23.32 -9.90 9.23
C THR A 307 23.13 -10.03 10.74
N SER A 308 24.01 -9.42 11.54
CA SER A 308 23.99 -9.44 13.01
C SER A 308 22.68 -9.03 13.72
N THR A 309 21.68 -8.57 12.96
CA THR A 309 20.29 -8.32 13.39
C THR A 309 19.48 -9.61 13.59
N PHE A 310 19.85 -10.68 12.88
CA PHE A 310 19.15 -11.97 12.86
C PHE A 310 19.92 -13.09 13.56
N GLU A 311 21.01 -12.75 14.26
CA GLU A 311 21.77 -13.69 15.08
C GLU A 311 21.33 -13.60 16.54
N LEU A 312 21.33 -14.73 17.24
CA LEU A 312 20.97 -14.78 18.65
C LEU A 312 22.04 -14.08 19.49
N LYS A 313 21.63 -13.11 20.31
CA LYS A 313 22.51 -12.40 21.24
C LYS A 313 22.02 -12.59 22.67
N ASN A 314 22.98 -12.70 23.58
CA ASN A 314 22.71 -12.75 25.02
C ASN A 314 22.52 -11.33 25.55
N TYR A 315 21.32 -11.06 26.06
CA TYR A 315 21.00 -9.82 26.74
C TYR A 315 20.88 -10.08 28.24
N THR A 316 21.62 -9.32 29.04
CA THR A 316 21.56 -9.36 30.49
C THR A 316 20.80 -8.13 31.00
N ILE A 317 19.69 -8.35 31.69
CA ILE A 317 18.96 -7.28 32.38
C ILE A 317 19.24 -7.43 33.87
N SER A 318 19.83 -6.38 34.45
CA SER A 318 19.95 -6.22 35.90
C SER A 318 18.86 -5.27 36.37
N LEU A 319 17.89 -5.78 37.13
CA LEU A 319 16.84 -4.96 37.74
C LEU A 319 17.20 -4.66 39.20
N ASN A 320 17.48 -3.40 39.50
CA ASN A 320 17.62 -2.88 40.86
C ASN A 320 16.33 -2.16 41.24
N ILE A 321 15.36 -2.88 41.80
CA ILE A 321 14.06 -2.29 42.19
C ILE A 321 14.15 -1.57 43.56
N LEU A 322 15.06 -1.98 44.42
CA LEU A 322 15.49 -1.34 45.67
C LEU A 322 16.81 -2.07 46.02
N GLU A 323 17.75 -1.47 46.76
CA GLU A 323 19.05 -2.05 47.15
C GLU A 323 18.99 -3.46 47.82
N LEU A 324 17.80 -4.02 48.02
CA LEU A 324 17.50 -5.28 48.67
C LEU A 324 17.32 -6.49 47.72
N PHE A 325 17.13 -6.29 46.40
CA PHE A 325 16.91 -7.41 45.46
C PHE A 325 17.70 -7.21 44.16
N TYR A 326 18.83 -7.91 44.04
CA TYR A 326 19.60 -8.04 42.80
C TYR A 326 19.13 -9.29 42.06
N ALA A 327 18.41 -9.11 40.96
CA ALA A 327 18.05 -10.20 40.06
C ALA A 327 18.68 -9.95 38.69
N THR A 328 19.56 -10.87 38.28
CA THR A 328 20.14 -10.90 36.94
C THR A 328 19.43 -11.97 36.12
N ALA A 329 18.74 -11.54 35.06
CA ALA A 329 18.13 -12.45 34.10
C ALA A 329 18.87 -12.31 32.77
N SER A 330 19.29 -13.44 32.21
CA SER A 330 19.90 -13.52 30.88
C SER A 330 18.91 -14.16 29.92
N PHE A 331 18.70 -13.53 28.77
CA PHE A 331 17.81 -14.02 27.73
C PHE A 331 18.52 -14.04 26.39
N LEU A 332 18.33 -15.14 25.65
CA LEU A 332 18.83 -15.31 24.29
C LEU A 332 17.73 -14.86 23.33
N ILE A 333 17.90 -13.70 22.70
CA ILE A 333 16.89 -13.12 21.81
C ILE A 333 17.52 -12.59 20.52
N TYR A 334 16.73 -12.61 19.45
CA TYR A 334 17.10 -11.97 18.20
C TYR A 334 16.96 -10.45 18.34
N PRO A 335 17.97 -9.64 17.95
CA PRO A 335 17.86 -8.18 17.93
C PRO A 335 16.67 -7.67 17.10
N PHE A 336 16.28 -8.42 16.05
CA PHE A 336 15.10 -8.12 15.25
C PHE A 336 13.79 -8.01 16.05
N ILE A 337 13.67 -8.65 17.22
CA ILE A 337 12.47 -8.54 18.07
C ILE A 337 12.22 -7.09 18.48
N PHE A 338 13.26 -6.30 18.76
CA PHE A 338 13.11 -4.88 19.07
C PHE A 338 12.53 -4.10 17.89
N HIS A 339 12.99 -4.39 16.67
CA HIS A 339 12.43 -3.82 15.45
C HIS A 339 10.96 -4.25 15.28
N SER A 340 10.65 -5.53 15.53
CA SER A 340 9.28 -6.05 15.44
C SER A 340 8.33 -5.38 16.44
N ILE A 341 8.78 -5.04 17.65
CA ILE A 341 7.96 -4.28 18.61
C ILE A 341 7.62 -2.90 18.04
N VAL A 342 8.60 -2.19 17.48
CA VAL A 342 8.36 -0.88 16.86
C VAL A 342 7.38 -0.99 15.69
N LEU A 343 7.55 -1.99 14.83
CA LEU A 343 6.63 -2.29 13.73
C LEU A 343 5.21 -2.60 14.23
N SER A 344 5.09 -3.34 15.34
CA SER A 344 3.79 -3.72 15.95
C SER A 344 3.06 -2.52 16.53
N VAL A 345 3.79 -1.62 17.22
CA VAL A 345 3.23 -0.38 17.76
C VAL A 345 2.76 0.52 16.61
N PHE A 346 3.55 0.67 15.55
CA PHE A 346 3.11 1.43 14.38
C PHE A 346 1.88 0.81 13.70
N SER A 347 1.89 -0.52 13.50
CA SER A 347 0.79 -1.26 12.86
C SER A 347 -0.53 -1.15 13.61
N SER A 348 -0.50 -0.99 14.92
CA SER A 348 -1.70 -0.90 15.74
C SER A 348 -2.17 0.53 15.97
N VAL A 349 -1.24 1.48 16.10
CA VAL A 349 -1.59 2.87 16.43
C VAL A 349 -1.82 3.69 15.17
N ILE A 350 -0.90 3.63 14.21
CA ILE A 350 -0.86 4.57 13.08
C ILE A 350 -1.42 3.96 11.80
N ALA A 351 -1.09 2.70 11.48
CA ALA A 351 -1.57 2.06 10.25
C ALA A 351 -3.12 2.05 10.08
N PRO A 352 -3.95 1.92 11.14
CA PRO A 352 -5.41 1.97 11.00
C PRO A 352 -5.95 3.31 10.47
N PHE A 353 -5.16 4.38 10.54
CA PHE A 353 -5.50 5.66 9.93
C PHE A 353 -5.53 5.61 8.40
N GLY A 354 -4.79 4.71 7.77
CA GLY A 354 -4.93 4.42 6.33
C GLY A 354 -6.36 3.96 6.00
N GLY A 355 -6.90 3.04 6.79
CA GLY A 355 -8.28 2.58 6.64
C GLY A 355 -9.35 3.63 6.98
N PHE A 356 -9.07 4.53 7.93
CA PHE A 356 -9.95 5.69 8.18
C PHE A 356 -9.95 6.66 7.01
N PHE A 357 -8.79 6.94 6.43
CA PHE A 357 -8.65 7.79 5.25
C PHE A 357 -9.40 7.20 4.06
N ALA A 358 -9.20 5.93 3.77
CA ALA A 358 -9.90 5.21 2.71
C ALA A 358 -11.43 5.20 2.94
N SER A 359 -11.87 4.99 4.18
CA SER A 359 -13.29 5.11 4.54
C SER A 359 -13.83 6.52 4.29
N GLY A 360 -13.09 7.56 4.67
CA GLY A 360 -13.44 8.96 4.40
C GLY A 360 -13.59 9.27 2.91
N PHE A 361 -12.63 8.79 2.10
CA PHE A 361 -12.68 8.89 0.65
C PHE A 361 -13.96 8.26 0.09
N LYS A 362 -14.29 7.03 0.49
CA LYS A 362 -15.51 6.35 0.04
C LYS A 362 -16.78 7.12 0.39
N ARG A 363 -16.86 7.71 1.58
CA ARG A 363 -18.00 8.55 1.98
C ARG A 363 -18.10 9.84 1.18
N ALA A 364 -16.98 10.47 0.81
CA ALA A 364 -16.97 11.67 -0.02
C ALA A 364 -17.59 11.41 -1.41
N PHE A 365 -17.34 10.23 -1.99
CA PHE A 365 -17.92 9.79 -3.26
C PHE A 365 -19.28 9.07 -3.13
N LYS A 366 -19.86 9.03 -1.92
CA LYS A 366 -21.13 8.33 -1.63
C LYS A 366 -21.13 6.84 -2.01
N ILE A 367 -19.96 6.20 -1.98
CA ILE A 367 -19.78 4.76 -2.21
C ILE A 367 -19.50 4.04 -0.89
N LYS A 368 -19.67 2.71 -0.89
CA LYS A 368 -19.41 1.86 0.27
C LYS A 368 -18.08 1.11 0.17
N ASP A 369 -17.78 0.59 -1.00
CA ASP A 369 -16.64 -0.26 -1.34
C ASP A 369 -15.98 0.30 -2.61
N PHE A 370 -14.66 0.12 -2.79
CA PHE A 370 -13.95 0.66 -3.96
C PHE A 370 -14.28 -0.11 -5.26
N GLY A 371 -14.70 -1.36 -5.13
CA GLY A 371 -15.08 -2.22 -6.24
C GLY A 371 -15.75 -3.50 -5.77
N GLU A 372 -16.03 -4.40 -6.72
CA GLU A 372 -16.62 -5.72 -6.47
C GLU A 372 -15.68 -6.84 -6.92
N THR A 373 -14.37 -6.59 -6.89
CA THR A 373 -13.34 -7.47 -7.45
C THR A 373 -13.25 -8.82 -6.72
N ILE A 374 -13.49 -8.85 -5.40
CA ILE A 374 -13.48 -10.08 -4.61
C ILE A 374 -14.90 -10.36 -4.09
N PRO A 375 -15.55 -11.45 -4.54
CA PRO A 375 -16.91 -11.79 -4.12
C PRO A 375 -17.04 -11.90 -2.61
N GLY A 376 -17.92 -11.08 -2.01
CA GLY A 376 -18.14 -11.06 -0.56
C GLY A 376 -17.12 -10.25 0.26
N HIS A 377 -16.05 -9.74 -0.35
CA HIS A 377 -14.98 -8.99 0.32
C HIS A 377 -14.80 -7.55 -0.17
N GLY A 378 -15.45 -7.14 -1.27
CA GLY A 378 -15.38 -5.77 -1.79
C GLY A 378 -14.22 -5.56 -2.77
N GLY A 379 -13.65 -4.35 -2.80
CA GLY A 379 -12.53 -4.01 -3.66
C GLY A 379 -11.20 -4.56 -3.15
N ILE A 380 -10.20 -4.64 -4.03
CA ILE A 380 -8.83 -4.96 -3.63
C ILE A 380 -8.28 -3.82 -2.77
N LEU A 381 -8.57 -2.57 -3.11
CA LEU A 381 -8.08 -1.41 -2.35
C LEU A 381 -8.64 -1.38 -0.92
N ASP A 382 -9.85 -1.91 -0.68
CA ASP A 382 -10.43 -2.07 0.67
C ASP A 382 -9.62 -3.01 1.58
N ARG A 383 -8.66 -3.76 1.02
CA ARG A 383 -7.81 -4.72 1.76
C ARG A 383 -6.37 -4.26 1.93
N PHE A 384 -5.93 -3.30 1.12
CA PHE A 384 -4.54 -2.82 1.09
C PHE A 384 -4.36 -1.39 1.61
N ASP A 385 -5.43 -0.71 2.01
CA ASP A 385 -5.40 0.67 2.53
C ASP A 385 -4.49 0.85 3.76
N CYS A 386 -4.60 -0.02 4.77
CA CYS A 386 -3.71 -0.03 5.93
C CYS A 386 -2.31 -0.58 5.58
N GLN A 387 -2.23 -1.53 4.63
CA GLN A 387 -0.99 -2.17 4.22
C GLN A 387 -0.04 -1.19 3.52
N PHE A 388 -0.57 -0.26 2.73
CA PHE A 388 0.24 0.76 2.07
C PHE A 388 0.96 1.68 3.07
N PHE A 389 0.27 2.13 4.13
CA PHE A 389 0.90 2.93 5.21
C PHE A 389 1.98 2.13 5.95
N MET A 390 1.71 0.85 6.23
CA MET A 390 2.67 -0.02 6.89
C MET A 390 3.93 -0.22 6.03
N ALA A 391 3.76 -0.41 4.72
CA ALA A 391 4.88 -0.59 3.80
C ALA A 391 5.78 0.65 3.70
N THR A 392 5.20 1.86 3.66
CA THR A 392 5.97 3.11 3.70
C THR A 392 6.84 3.16 4.94
N PHE A 393 6.22 2.87 6.09
CA PHE A 393 6.89 2.96 7.38
C PHE A 393 8.06 2.00 7.46
N VAL A 394 7.86 0.74 7.03
CA VAL A 394 8.94 -0.25 7.00
C VAL A 394 10.10 0.21 6.12
N ASN A 395 9.82 0.81 4.95
CA ASN A 395 10.87 1.27 4.06
C ASN A 395 11.71 2.40 4.66
N VAL A 396 11.02 3.39 5.25
CA VAL A 396 11.66 4.50 5.96
C VAL A 396 12.46 3.96 7.16
N TYR A 397 11.86 3.06 7.93
CA TYR A 397 12.48 2.45 9.11
C TYR A 397 13.77 1.70 8.76
N ILE A 398 13.75 0.86 7.72
CA ILE A 398 14.94 0.15 7.22
C ILE A 398 16.01 1.14 6.77
N THR A 399 15.63 2.17 6.01
CA THR A 399 16.57 3.14 5.47
C THR A 399 17.21 3.99 6.56
N SER A 400 16.46 4.32 7.63
CA SER A 400 16.92 5.18 8.72
C SER A 400 17.69 4.43 9.81
N PHE A 401 17.29 3.21 10.17
CA PHE A 401 17.80 2.53 11.38
C PHE A 401 18.59 1.25 11.10
N ILE A 402 18.45 0.64 9.92
CA ILE A 402 19.03 -0.68 9.63
C ILE A 402 20.10 -0.61 8.54
N LYS A 403 19.86 0.15 7.47
CA LYS A 403 20.84 0.39 6.40
C LYS A 403 21.90 1.41 6.85
N ASN A 404 22.72 1.02 7.83
CA ASN A 404 24.00 1.70 8.05
C ASN A 404 24.96 1.30 6.91
N ALA A 405 25.75 2.26 6.42
CA ALA A 405 26.66 2.00 5.32
C ALA A 405 27.77 1.04 5.77
N THR A 406 27.72 -0.21 5.30
CA THR A 406 28.80 -1.17 5.54
C THR A 406 30.00 -0.80 4.66
N PRO A 407 31.25 -0.86 5.18
CA PRO A 407 32.45 -0.56 4.40
C PRO A 407 32.52 -1.35 3.08
N GLU A 408 32.05 -2.59 3.07
CA GLU A 408 31.98 -3.44 1.87
C GLU A 408 31.06 -2.90 0.78
N LYS A 409 29.89 -2.37 1.14
CA LYS A 409 28.96 -1.77 0.16
C LYS A 409 29.53 -0.47 -0.41
N ILE A 410 30.26 0.29 0.40
CA ILE A 410 30.99 1.48 -0.07
C ILE A 410 32.12 1.05 -1.01
N PHE A 411 32.90 0.03 -0.62
CA PHE A 411 34.00 -0.51 -1.41
C PHE A 411 33.52 -1.03 -2.76
N ASN A 412 32.46 -1.84 -2.80
CA ASN A 412 31.88 -2.35 -4.04
C ASN A 412 31.38 -1.22 -4.95
N LYS A 413 30.78 -0.15 -4.38
CA LYS A 413 30.42 1.05 -5.16
C LYS A 413 31.62 1.76 -5.75
N VAL A 414 32.74 1.82 -5.01
CA VAL A 414 34.00 2.39 -5.52
C VAL A 414 34.54 1.54 -6.68
N LEU A 415 34.45 0.20 -6.60
CA LEU A 415 34.89 -0.69 -7.68
C LEU A 415 34.10 -0.52 -9.00
N TYR A 416 32.89 0.03 -8.96
CA TYR A 416 32.12 0.36 -10.16
C TYR A 416 32.52 1.68 -10.83
N LEU A 417 33.34 2.52 -10.17
CA LEU A 417 33.83 3.76 -10.77
C LEU A 417 34.89 3.47 -11.83
N GLU A 418 35.11 4.42 -12.74
CA GLU A 418 36.22 4.36 -13.69
C GLU A 418 37.58 4.32 -12.93
N PRO A 419 38.62 3.68 -13.48
CA PRO A 419 39.90 3.51 -12.78
C PRO A 419 40.50 4.82 -12.24
N ASP A 420 40.36 5.91 -12.98
CA ASP A 420 40.83 7.23 -12.57
C ASP A 420 40.08 7.78 -11.34
N GLN A 421 38.77 7.53 -11.27
CA GLN A 421 37.91 7.91 -10.15
C GLN A 421 38.15 7.04 -8.91
N GLN A 422 38.48 5.76 -9.09
CA GLN A 422 38.90 4.89 -8.01
C GLN A 422 40.18 5.39 -7.34
N LEU A 423 41.17 5.79 -8.15
CA LEU A 423 42.43 6.36 -7.68
C LEU A 423 42.20 7.69 -6.94
N GLN A 424 41.32 8.53 -7.47
CA GLN A 424 40.92 9.78 -6.83
C GLN A 424 40.26 9.53 -5.47
N PHE A 425 39.32 8.59 -5.37
CA PHE A 425 38.69 8.22 -4.10
C PHE A 425 39.72 7.71 -3.08
N PHE A 426 40.65 6.85 -3.51
CA PHE A 426 41.72 6.36 -2.64
C PHE A 426 42.61 7.49 -2.10
N ASN A 427 43.00 8.44 -2.97
CA ASN A 427 43.82 9.58 -2.55
C ASN A 427 43.07 10.50 -1.56
N MET A 428 41.79 10.78 -1.81
CA MET A 428 40.93 11.54 -0.87
C MET A 428 40.80 10.84 0.49
N LEU A 429 40.60 9.52 0.49
CA LEU A 429 40.52 8.72 1.72
C LEU A 429 41.85 8.76 2.48
N LYS A 430 42.97 8.61 1.76
CA LYS A 430 44.33 8.64 2.32
C LYS A 430 44.67 10.00 2.93
N GLU A 431 44.33 11.11 2.28
CA GLU A 431 44.53 12.46 2.83
C GLU A 431 43.67 12.67 4.07
N SER A 432 42.39 12.31 4.03
CA SER A 432 41.49 12.48 5.17
C SER A 432 41.87 11.62 6.39
N LEU A 433 42.50 10.47 6.17
CA LEU A 433 43.03 9.63 7.25
C LEU A 433 44.34 10.19 7.84
N LYS A 434 45.17 10.86 7.03
CA LYS A 434 46.39 11.55 7.52
C LYS A 434 46.07 12.75 8.41
N ASP A 435 44.93 13.41 8.20
CA ASP A 435 44.51 14.55 9.04
C ASP A 435 43.84 14.11 10.36
N LYS A 436 43.50 12.83 10.51
CA LYS A 436 42.80 12.27 11.68
C LYS A 436 43.67 11.38 12.58
N LEU A 437 44.84 10.95 12.09
CA LEU A 437 45.86 10.20 12.82
C LEU A 437 47.01 11.14 13.16
#